data_AF-A0A6A4J1U0-F1
#
_entry.id   AF-A0A6A4J1U0-F1
#
_cell.length_a   1.000
_cell.length_b   1.000
_cell.length_c   1.000
_cell.angle_alpha   90.00
_cell.angle_beta   90.00
_cell.angle_gamma   90.00
#
_symmetry.space_group_name_H-M   'P 1'
#
loop_
_entity.id
_entity.type
_entity.pdbx_description
1 polymer ?
#
loop_
_entity_poly.entity_id
_entity_poly.type
_entity_poly.pdbx_seq_one_letter_code
_entity_poly.pdbx_strand_id
1 'polypeptide(L)'
;VTDSKHEILAQNKDITKGKFTVVVESHDAYEICFKSRAPSDRGMPQEVYFHSKLDEEAKGYESMGEAQKMKPMEVELKKLESLSHSIVQEFEEMRSREIKLSDTNESTNSRVLYLSIFSMCCLLCLSIWQVLYLRKYFKSRKLIE
;
A
#
# COMPACT_ATOMS: atom_id res chain seq x y z
N VAL A 1 28.29 8.50 -2.33
CA VAL A 1 27.01 8.06 -2.91
C VAL A 1 27.18 8.03 -4.40
N THR A 2 26.90 6.89 -5.01
CA THR A 2 27.05 6.68 -6.45
C THR A 2 25.75 6.13 -7.03
N ASP A 3 25.41 6.54 -8.25
CA ASP A 3 24.29 5.96 -9.01
C ASP A 3 24.70 4.62 -9.66
N SER A 4 23.73 3.88 -10.18
CA SER A 4 23.83 2.69 -11.03
C SER A 4 24.84 2.83 -12.19
N LYS A 5 24.96 4.04 -12.76
CA LYS A 5 25.96 4.38 -13.79
C LYS A 5 27.36 4.66 -13.24
N HIS A 6 27.56 4.44 -11.94
CA HIS A 6 28.79 4.73 -11.18
C HIS A 6 29.18 6.21 -11.16
N GLU A 7 28.22 7.10 -11.42
CA GLU A 7 28.42 8.55 -11.29
C GLU A 7 28.41 8.95 -9.82
N ILE A 8 29.35 9.81 -9.42
CA ILE A 8 29.52 10.25 -8.04
C ILE A 8 28.54 11.40 -7.76
N LEU A 9 27.42 11.09 -7.10
CA LEU A 9 26.42 12.09 -6.70
C LEU A 9 26.88 12.92 -5.48
N ALA A 10 27.57 12.27 -4.54
CA ALA A 10 28.15 12.98 -3.39
C ALA A 10 29.37 12.24 -2.85
N GLN A 11 30.43 13.00 -2.54
CA GLN A 11 31.64 12.48 -1.93
C GLN A 11 32.12 13.45 -0.85
N ASN A 12 32.32 12.92 0.35
CA ASN A 12 32.91 13.64 1.46
C ASN A 12 34.11 12.86 2.00
N LYS A 13 35.14 13.58 2.44
CA LYS A 13 36.38 13.03 3.02
C LYS A 13 36.44 13.47 4.48
N ASP A 14 37.03 12.63 5.33
CA ASP A 14 37.31 12.93 6.75
C ASP A 14 36.07 13.35 7.57
N ILE A 15 35.02 12.51 7.57
CA ILE A 15 33.79 12.75 8.35
C ILE A 15 33.79 11.91 9.62
N THR A 16 33.67 12.57 10.78
CA THR A 16 33.37 11.90 12.05
C THR A 16 31.86 11.81 12.32
N LYS A 17 31.11 12.87 12.01
CA LYS A 17 29.64 12.93 12.07
C LYS A 17 29.14 13.92 11.02
N GLY A 18 28.03 13.62 10.36
CA GLY A 18 27.44 14.53 9.38
C GLY A 18 26.10 14.02 8.86
N LYS A 19 25.33 14.93 8.27
CA LYS A 19 24.13 14.62 7.48
C LYS A 19 24.39 15.09 6.06
N PHE A 20 23.99 14.29 5.08
CA PHE A 20 23.99 14.67 3.68
C PHE A 20 22.61 14.40 3.10
N THR A 21 22.23 15.24 2.15
CA THR A 21 21.03 15.07 1.33
C THR A 21 21.51 14.98 -0.10
N VAL A 22 21.01 13.99 -0.83
CA VAL A 22 21.33 13.79 -2.25
C VAL A 22 20.00 13.65 -2.97
N VAL A 23 19.82 14.43 -4.02
CA VAL A 23 18.70 14.27 -4.93
C VAL A 23 19.09 13.18 -5.93
N VAL A 24 18.25 12.15 -6.05
CA VAL A 24 18.43 11.08 -7.02
C VAL A 24 17.39 11.31 -8.12
N GLU A 25 17.87 11.62 -9.33
CA GLU A 25 16.99 11.92 -10.47
C GLU A 25 16.43 10.65 -11.11
N SER A 26 17.21 9.57 -11.12
CA SER A 26 16.88 8.27 -11.69
C SER A 26 16.12 7.39 -10.67
N HIS A 27 15.15 6.61 -11.14
CA HIS A 27 14.48 5.57 -10.34
C HIS A 27 15.34 4.28 -10.22
N ASP A 28 16.66 4.42 -10.36
CA ASP A 28 17.61 3.32 -10.39
C ASP A 28 18.29 3.14 -9.01
N ALA A 29 19.00 2.02 -8.86
CA ALA A 29 19.69 1.70 -7.62
C ALA A 29 20.87 2.64 -7.35
N TYR A 30 20.98 3.15 -6.12
CA TYR A 30 22.11 3.94 -5.65
C TYR A 30 22.88 3.20 -4.55
N GLU A 31 24.18 3.48 -4.45
CA GLU A 31 25.08 2.87 -3.47
C GLU A 31 25.68 3.92 -2.53
N ILE A 32 25.72 3.60 -1.23
CA ILE A 32 26.35 4.41 -0.19
C ILE A 32 27.51 3.62 0.40
N CYS A 33 28.73 4.06 0.10
CA CYS A 33 29.97 3.39 0.53
C CYS A 33 30.69 4.19 1.63
N PHE A 34 31.06 3.52 2.72
CA PHE A 34 31.92 4.05 3.78
C PHE A 34 33.30 3.38 3.69
N LYS A 35 34.36 4.19 3.51
CA LYS A 35 35.74 3.69 3.40
C LYS A 35 36.60 4.29 4.52
N SER A 36 37.19 3.43 5.35
CA SER A 36 38.17 3.84 6.35
C SER A 36 39.57 3.87 5.74
N ARG A 37 40.32 4.95 6.00
CA ARG A 37 41.74 5.08 5.64
C ARG A 37 42.61 5.15 6.89
N ALA A 38 42.55 4.12 7.73
CA ALA A 38 43.48 3.96 8.85
C ALA A 38 44.69 3.09 8.42
N PRO A 39 45.92 3.38 8.87
CA PRO A 39 47.07 2.52 8.62
C PRO A 39 46.83 1.14 9.25
N SER A 40 46.97 0.10 8.42
CA SER A 40 46.55 -1.29 8.71
C SER A 40 47.16 -1.91 9.97
N ASP A 41 48.22 -1.33 10.53
CA ASP A 41 48.99 -1.87 11.66
C ASP A 41 48.41 -1.49 13.04
N ARG A 42 47.39 -0.61 13.06
CA ARG A 42 46.65 -0.18 14.27
C ARG A 42 45.14 -0.17 14.05
N GLY A 43 44.64 -1.03 13.16
CA GLY A 43 43.25 -1.03 12.71
C GLY A 43 42.27 -1.45 13.80
N MET A 44 41.83 -0.53 14.65
CA MET A 44 40.65 -0.75 15.49
C MET A 44 39.39 -0.81 14.61
N PRO A 45 38.46 -1.75 14.87
CA PRO A 45 37.19 -1.78 14.17
C PRO A 45 36.44 -0.46 14.37
N GLN A 46 35.95 0.13 13.27
CA GLN A 46 35.16 1.35 13.30
C GLN A 46 33.69 1.01 13.15
N GLU A 47 32.88 1.43 14.12
CA GLU A 47 31.42 1.30 14.04
C GLU A 47 30.82 2.53 13.35
N VAL A 48 29.92 2.30 12.39
CA VAL A 48 29.24 3.36 11.64
C VAL A 48 27.74 3.22 11.85
N TYR A 49 27.12 4.25 12.44
CA TYR A 49 25.67 4.37 12.53
C TYR A 49 25.14 5.16 11.35
N PHE A 50 24.33 4.52 10.50
CA PHE A 50 23.75 5.13 9.32
C PHE A 50 22.22 5.10 9.41
N HIS A 51 21.59 6.25 9.22
CA HIS A 51 20.14 6.39 9.17
C HIS A 51 19.73 7.06 7.85
N SER A 52 19.06 6.32 6.97
CA SER A 52 18.51 6.84 5.72
C SER A 52 17.03 7.19 5.86
N LYS A 53 16.62 8.27 5.21
CA LYS A 53 15.21 8.63 5.00
C LYS A 53 15.04 8.97 3.52
N LEU A 54 14.10 8.32 2.86
CA LEU A 54 13.67 8.70 1.52
C LEU A 54 12.52 9.70 1.68
N ASP A 55 12.68 10.87 1.08
CA ASP A 55 11.67 11.94 1.12
C ASP A 55 11.25 12.22 -0.32
N GLU A 56 9.99 11.92 -0.66
CA GLU A 56 9.45 12.11 -2.00
C GLU A 56 9.19 13.59 -2.33
N GLU A 57 9.12 14.48 -1.33
CA GLU A 57 8.90 15.93 -1.53
C GLU A 57 10.16 16.69 -1.93
N ALA A 58 11.35 16.07 -1.85
CA ALA A 58 12.63 16.75 -2.14
C ALA A 58 12.89 17.03 -3.63
N LYS A 59 12.13 16.43 -4.56
CA LYS A 59 12.20 16.77 -6.00
C LYS A 59 11.79 18.22 -6.29
N GLY A 60 11.12 18.92 -5.35
CA GLY A 60 10.58 20.26 -5.56
C GLY A 60 11.45 21.45 -5.16
N TYR A 61 12.65 21.24 -4.59
CA TYR A 61 13.40 22.33 -3.93
C TYR A 61 14.73 22.75 -4.58
N GLU A 62 15.40 21.94 -5.41
CA GLU A 62 16.63 22.42 -6.07
C GLU A 62 16.37 23.33 -7.27
N SER A 63 15.17 23.30 -7.86
CA SER A 63 14.74 24.34 -8.81
C SER A 63 14.38 25.68 -8.15
N MET A 64 14.38 25.76 -6.81
CA MET A 64 14.14 27.01 -6.07
C MET A 64 15.40 27.81 -5.76
N GLY A 65 16.58 27.36 -6.19
CA GLY A 65 17.82 28.15 -6.13
C GLY A 65 17.81 29.40 -7.04
N GLU A 66 16.94 29.43 -8.05
CA GLU A 66 16.76 30.58 -8.95
C GLU A 66 15.43 31.34 -8.73
N ALA A 67 14.62 30.95 -7.75
CA ALA A 67 13.31 31.56 -7.47
C ALA A 67 13.36 32.80 -6.56
N GLN A 68 14.52 33.43 -6.39
CA GLN A 68 14.64 34.75 -5.73
C GLN A 68 13.97 35.90 -6.52
N LYS A 69 13.21 35.59 -7.59
CA LYS A 69 12.53 36.56 -8.44
C LYS A 69 11.06 36.25 -8.77
N MET A 70 10.38 35.41 -7.99
CA MET A 70 9.00 35.05 -8.24
C MET A 70 8.01 35.81 -7.33
N LYS A 71 6.98 36.38 -7.95
CA LYS A 71 5.97 37.27 -7.35
C LYS A 71 5.09 36.51 -6.31
N PRO A 72 4.52 37.22 -5.32
CA PRO A 72 3.68 36.64 -4.26
C PRO A 72 2.45 35.81 -4.73
N MET A 73 2.12 35.84 -6.02
CA MET A 73 1.03 35.07 -6.63
C MET A 73 1.37 33.58 -6.84
N GLU A 74 2.63 33.23 -7.06
CA GLU A 74 3.01 31.83 -7.31
C GLU A 74 3.04 30.98 -6.04
N VAL A 75 3.22 31.63 -4.88
CA VAL A 75 3.17 30.98 -3.57
C VAL A 75 1.75 30.46 -3.29
N GLU A 76 0.72 31.19 -3.69
CA GLU A 76 -0.67 30.75 -3.55
C GLU A 76 -1.02 29.60 -4.49
N LEU A 77 -0.56 29.66 -5.75
CA LEU A 77 -0.74 28.57 -6.72
C LEU A 77 -0.04 27.28 -6.28
N LYS A 78 1.18 27.35 -5.76
CA LYS A 78 1.88 26.17 -5.19
C LYS A 78 1.15 25.59 -3.98
N LYS A 79 0.47 26.43 -3.19
CA LYS A 79 -0.33 25.98 -2.05
C LYS A 79 -1.59 25.24 -2.50
N LEU A 80 -2.24 25.70 -3.57
CA LEU A 80 -3.37 25.03 -4.20
C LEU A 80 -2.95 23.71 -4.89
N GLU A 81 -1.79 23.68 -5.52
CA GLU A 81 -1.21 22.46 -6.13
C GLU A 81 -0.90 21.40 -5.07
N SER A 82 -0.23 21.79 -3.98
CA SER A 82 0.07 20.91 -2.85
C SER A 82 -1.21 20.33 -2.22
N LEU A 83 -2.23 21.16 -2.01
CA LEU A 83 -3.54 20.71 -1.51
C LEU A 83 -4.22 19.73 -2.49
N SER A 84 -4.16 20.00 -3.79
CA SER A 84 -4.72 19.12 -4.82
C SER A 84 -4.00 17.77 -4.86
N HIS A 85 -2.67 17.77 -4.70
CA HIS A 85 -1.87 16.55 -4.71
C HIS A 85 -2.19 15.66 -3.48
N SER A 86 -2.33 16.26 -2.31
CA SER A 86 -2.76 15.54 -1.10
C SER A 86 -4.16 14.94 -1.25
N ILE A 87 -5.09 15.65 -1.90
CA ILE A 87 -6.45 15.14 -2.17
C ILE A 87 -6.39 13.93 -3.12
N VAL A 88 -5.59 14.00 -4.20
CA VAL A 88 -5.45 12.88 -5.14
C VAL A 88 -4.89 11.63 -4.45
N GLN A 89 -3.90 11.81 -3.58
CA GLN A 89 -3.32 10.72 -2.81
C GLN A 89 -4.34 10.07 -1.85
N GLU A 90 -5.17 10.88 -1.17
CA GLU A 90 -6.26 10.35 -0.33
C GLU A 90 -7.32 9.61 -1.17
N PHE A 91 -7.63 10.08 -2.39
CA PHE A 91 -8.54 9.39 -3.30
C PHE A 91 -8.00 8.02 -3.74
N GLU A 92 -6.70 7.88 -3.97
CA GLU A 92 -6.08 6.58 -4.29
C GLU A 92 -6.18 5.58 -3.14
N GLU A 93 -5.96 6.04 -1.91
CA GLU A 93 -6.18 5.20 -0.72
C GLU A 93 -7.65 4.80 -0.55
N MET A 94 -8.57 5.74 -0.75
CA MET A 94 -10.02 5.49 -0.68
C MET A 94 -10.45 4.46 -1.72
N ARG A 95 -9.95 4.59 -2.94
CA ARG A 95 -10.19 3.64 -4.04
C ARG A 95 -9.66 2.24 -3.72
N SER A 96 -8.47 2.14 -3.12
CA SER A 96 -7.91 0.86 -2.69
C SER A 96 -8.78 0.16 -1.63
N ARG A 97 -9.40 0.94 -0.72
CA ARG A 97 -10.33 0.41 0.28
C ARG A 97 -11.66 -0.02 -0.35
N GLU A 98 -12.18 0.76 -1.30
CA GLU A 98 -13.41 0.43 -2.04
C GLU A 98 -13.29 -0.88 -2.82
N ILE A 99 -12.17 -1.10 -3.52
CA ILE A 99 -11.91 -2.34 -4.26
C ILE A 99 -11.93 -3.55 -3.31
N LYS A 100 -11.25 -3.45 -2.16
CA LYS A 100 -11.24 -4.52 -1.14
C LYS A 100 -12.64 -4.80 -0.55
N LEU A 101 -13.45 -3.75 -0.37
CA LEU A 101 -14.83 -3.89 0.09
C LEU A 101 -15.73 -4.52 -0.98
N SER A 102 -15.49 -4.23 -2.25
CA SER A 102 -16.19 -4.85 -3.38
C SER A 102 -15.94 -6.37 -3.45
N ASP A 103 -14.68 -6.80 -3.35
CA ASP A 103 -14.31 -8.23 -3.32
C ASP A 103 -14.89 -8.97 -2.10
N THR A 104 -14.97 -8.27 -0.96
CA THR A 104 -15.58 -8.79 0.27
C THR A 104 -17.10 -8.95 0.11
N ASN A 105 -17.75 -8.05 -0.61
CA ASN A 105 -19.18 -8.12 -0.91
C ASN A 105 -19.49 -9.30 -1.87
N GLU A 106 -18.67 -9.50 -2.90
CA GLU A 106 -18.88 -10.59 -3.88
C GLU A 106 -18.74 -11.99 -3.22
N SER A 107 -17.72 -12.18 -2.40
CA SER A 107 -17.46 -13.45 -1.72
C SER A 107 -18.46 -13.77 -0.60
N THR A 108 -18.96 -12.75 0.11
CA THR A 108 -20.00 -12.91 1.14
C THR A 108 -21.37 -13.20 0.51
N ASN A 109 -21.73 -12.45 -0.54
CA ASN A 109 -23.01 -12.61 -1.23
C ASN A 109 -23.16 -14.01 -1.84
N SER A 110 -22.09 -14.53 -2.47
CA SER A 110 -22.11 -15.87 -3.07
C SER A 110 -22.38 -16.98 -2.05
N ARG A 111 -21.70 -16.95 -0.90
CA ARG A 111 -21.86 -17.97 0.15
C ARG A 111 -23.26 -17.94 0.77
N VAL A 112 -23.80 -16.74 1.02
CA VAL A 112 -25.15 -16.56 1.57
C VAL A 112 -26.21 -17.06 0.58
N LEU A 113 -26.03 -16.80 -0.72
CA LEU A 113 -26.94 -17.27 -1.76
C LEU A 113 -26.99 -18.80 -1.84
N TYR A 114 -25.83 -19.49 -1.78
CA TYR A 114 -25.79 -20.95 -1.76
C TYR A 114 -26.49 -21.53 -0.52
N LEU A 115 -26.29 -20.95 0.68
CA LEU A 115 -26.98 -21.39 1.89
C LEU A 115 -28.49 -21.16 1.81
N SER A 116 -28.92 -20.05 1.21
CA SER A 116 -30.34 -19.73 1.02
C SER A 116 -31.02 -20.74 0.08
N ILE A 117 -30.38 -21.05 -1.06
CA ILE A 117 -30.89 -22.06 -2.01
C ILE A 117 -30.97 -23.44 -1.33
N PHE A 118 -29.91 -23.85 -0.63
CA PHE A 118 -29.88 -25.13 0.09
C PHE A 118 -31.00 -25.22 1.12
N SER A 119 -31.18 -24.18 1.93
CA SER A 119 -32.25 -24.09 2.94
C SER A 119 -33.64 -24.23 2.29
N MET A 120 -33.88 -23.52 1.18
CA MET A 120 -35.16 -23.60 0.49
C MET A 120 -35.42 -24.99 -0.11
N CYS A 121 -34.41 -25.62 -0.71
CA CYS A 121 -34.51 -27.00 -1.17
C CYS A 121 -34.85 -27.97 -0.02
N CYS A 122 -34.17 -27.85 1.13
CA CYS A 122 -34.45 -28.67 2.31
C CYS A 122 -35.91 -28.51 2.79
N LEU A 123 -36.41 -27.28 2.86
CA LEU A 123 -37.80 -27.01 3.27
C LEU A 123 -38.82 -27.63 2.31
N LEU A 124 -38.57 -27.56 1.01
CA LEU A 124 -39.44 -28.20 0.00
C LEU A 124 -39.42 -29.73 0.13
N CYS A 125 -38.24 -30.33 0.28
CA CYS A 125 -38.11 -31.77 0.49
C CYS A 125 -38.84 -32.24 1.75
N LEU A 126 -38.66 -31.53 2.88
CA LEU A 126 -39.36 -31.84 4.13
C LEU A 126 -40.87 -31.69 3.99
N SER A 127 -41.34 -30.65 3.30
CA SER A 127 -42.78 -30.43 3.07
C SER A 127 -43.41 -31.57 2.27
N ILE A 128 -42.77 -31.99 1.17
CA ILE A 128 -43.24 -33.12 0.35
C ILE A 128 -43.20 -34.41 1.17
N TRP A 129 -42.10 -34.66 1.89
CA TRP A 129 -41.95 -35.83 2.74
C TRP A 129 -43.04 -35.91 3.81
N GLN A 130 -43.34 -34.79 4.47
CA GLN A 130 -44.38 -34.71 5.50
C GLN A 130 -45.76 -35.06 4.94
N VAL A 131 -46.11 -34.58 3.74
CA VAL A 131 -47.37 -34.92 3.07
C VAL A 131 -47.42 -36.42 2.71
N LEU A 132 -46.34 -36.97 2.17
CA LEU A 132 -46.26 -38.40 1.83
C LEU A 132 -46.35 -39.29 3.07
N TYR A 133 -45.66 -38.91 4.16
CA TYR A 133 -45.70 -39.60 5.43
C TYR A 133 -47.12 -39.63 6.00
N LEU A 134 -47.80 -38.48 6.05
CA LEU A 134 -49.19 -38.37 6.49
C LEU A 134 -50.13 -39.21 5.61
N ARG A 135 -49.98 -39.15 4.28
CA ARG A 135 -50.78 -39.99 3.36
C ARG A 135 -50.57 -41.48 3.61
N LYS A 136 -49.33 -41.92 3.79
CA LYS A 136 -49.00 -43.32 4.08
C LYS A 136 -49.55 -43.75 5.45
N TYR A 137 -49.47 -42.86 6.44
CA TYR A 137 -49.98 -43.09 7.78
C TYR A 137 -51.51 -43.27 7.78
N PHE A 138 -52.27 -42.39 7.12
CA PHE A 138 -53.73 -42.52 7.02
C PHE A 138 -54.17 -43.74 6.22
N LYS A 139 -53.46 -44.07 5.13
CA LYS A 139 -53.72 -45.29 4.33
C LYS A 139 -53.48 -46.56 5.15
N SER A 140 -52.42 -46.60 5.94
CA SER A 140 -52.08 -47.77 6.77
C SER A 140 -53.04 -47.96 7.96
N ARG A 141 -53.67 -46.88 8.44
CA ARG A 141 -54.64 -46.93 9.55
C ARG A 141 -56.09 -47.10 9.07
N LYS A 142 -56.36 -47.17 7.76
CA LYS A 142 -57.70 -47.31 7.16
C LYS A 142 -58.71 -46.24 7.63
N LEU A 143 -58.27 -44.99 7.83
CA LEU A 143 -59.18 -43.90 8.26
C LEU A 143 -59.89 -43.18 7.11
N ILE A 144 -59.43 -43.35 5.86
CA ILE A 144 -60.06 -42.78 4.67
C ILE A 144 -59.96 -43.86 3.58
N GLU A 145 -61.12 -44.29 3.06
CA GLU A 145 -61.27 -45.15 1.87
C GLU A 145 -61.09 -44.32 0.59
#